data_AF-A0A6L2QDG3-F1
#
_entry.id   AF-A0A6L2QDG3-F1
#
_cell.length_a   1.000
_cell.length_b   1.000
_cell.length_c   1.000
_cell.angle_alpha   90.00
_cell.angle_beta   90.00
_cell.angle_gamma   90.00
#
_symmetry.space_group_name_H-M   'P 1'
#
loop_
_entity.id
_entity.type
_entity.pdbx_description
1 polymer ?
#
loop_
_entity_poly.entity_id
_entity_poly.type
_entity_poly.pdbx_seq_one_letter_code
_entity_poly.pdbx_strand_id
1 'polypeptide(L)'
;DAYAEPDNDTRNLAGFMLAVVVQDVQDIPPVFTNVPPVTVLNNTLQKGDVMLEVHAEDCDKGSPRELRYGIVSEGNPFVPVFNIDQKS
;
A
#
# COMPACT_ATOMS: atom_id res chain seq x y z
N ASP A 1 30.83 1.33 28.25
CA ASP A 1 30.94 2.28 27.13
C ASP A 1 32.20 2.02 26.34
N ALA A 2 32.06 1.72 25.06
CA ALA A 2 33.13 1.24 24.17
C ALA A 2 33.45 2.29 23.10
N TYR A 3 33.71 3.52 23.51
CA TYR A 3 34.27 4.54 22.62
C TYR A 3 35.78 4.54 22.83
N ALA A 4 36.52 4.20 21.78
CA ALA A 4 37.97 4.33 21.77
C ALA A 4 38.33 5.82 21.83
N GLU A 5 39.12 6.22 22.82
CA GLU A 5 39.65 7.57 22.91
C GLU A 5 40.81 7.70 21.90
N PRO A 6 40.67 8.57 20.87
CA PRO A 6 41.61 8.62 19.75
C PRO A 6 43.05 8.93 20.14
N ASP A 7 43.26 9.66 21.25
CA ASP A 7 44.56 10.18 21.65
C ASP A 7 45.39 9.21 22.52
N ASN A 8 44.82 8.07 22.95
CA ASN A 8 45.48 7.15 23.88
C ASN A 8 45.46 5.66 23.44
N ASP A 9 44.90 5.35 22.27
CA ASP A 9 44.85 3.98 21.75
C ASP A 9 46.05 3.69 20.83
N THR A 10 46.94 2.78 21.25
CA THR A 10 48.16 2.37 20.51
C THR A 10 47.88 1.33 19.42
N ARG A 11 46.62 0.94 19.20
CA ARG A 11 46.22 0.05 18.11
C ARG A 11 46.22 0.83 16.79
N ASN A 12 46.81 0.26 15.73
CA ASN A 12 46.66 0.76 14.37
C ASN A 12 45.19 0.64 13.93
N LEU A 13 44.38 1.65 14.25
CA LEU A 13 42.97 1.73 13.91
C LEU A 13 42.83 2.60 12.66
N ALA A 14 42.36 1.99 11.57
CA ALA A 14 41.92 2.70 10.37
C ALA A 14 40.41 2.56 10.27
N GLY A 15 39.70 3.68 10.41
CA GLY A 15 38.28 3.77 10.14
C GLY A 15 38.04 4.43 8.79
N PHE A 16 37.01 3.98 8.08
CA PHE A 16 36.49 4.68 6.90
C PHE A 16 34.98 4.79 7.01
N MET A 17 34.44 5.89 6.47
CA MET A 17 32.99 6.09 6.42
C MET A 17 32.40 5.24 5.29
N LEU A 18 31.45 4.38 5.64
CA LEU A 18 30.64 3.63 4.68
C LEU A 18 29.23 4.22 4.67
N ALA A 19 28.80 4.75 3.54
CA ALA A 19 27.40 5.12 3.33
C ALA A 19 26.65 3.90 2.80
N VAL A 20 25.60 3.48 3.51
CA VAL A 20 24.67 2.44 3.06
C VAL A 20 23.37 3.11 2.67
N VAL A 21 22.93 2.89 1.43
CA VAL A 21 21.64 3.38 0.92
C VAL A 21 20.73 2.17 0.76
N VAL A 22 19.58 2.21 1.42
CA VAL A 22 18.54 1.19 1.25
C VAL A 22 17.60 1.64 0.14
N GLN A 23 17.44 0.79 -0.86
CA GLN A 23 16.44 1.00 -1.92
C GLN A 23 15.10 0.46 -1.44
N ASP A 24 14.06 1.30 -1.53
CA ASP A 24 12.68 0.86 -1.34
C ASP A 24 12.30 -0.08 -2.48
N VAL A 25 11.80 -1.26 -2.10
CA VAL A 25 11.31 -2.28 -3.02
C VAL A 25 9.87 -2.55 -2.69
N GLN A 26 9.12 -2.85 -3.73
CA GLN A 26 7.69 -3.08 -3.71
C GLN A 26 7.33 -4.39 -2.99
N ASP A 27 7.07 -4.33 -1.68
CA ASP A 27 6.83 -5.51 -0.82
C ASP A 27 5.59 -5.41 0.11
N ILE A 28 4.94 -4.25 0.19
CA ILE A 28 3.66 -4.12 0.89
C ILE A 28 2.50 -4.32 -0.10
N PRO A 29 1.51 -5.17 0.19
CA PRO A 29 0.30 -5.27 -0.63
C PRO A 29 -0.65 -4.10 -0.34
N PRO A 30 -1.47 -3.66 -1.32
CA PRO A 30 -2.48 -2.65 -1.09
C PRO A 30 -3.49 -3.09 -0.01
N VAL A 31 -3.88 -2.17 0.85
CA VAL A 31 -4.87 -2.40 1.91
C VAL A 31 -6.04 -1.43 1.75
N PHE A 32 -7.26 -1.94 1.80
CA PHE A 32 -8.45 -1.09 1.83
C PHE A 32 -8.50 -0.28 3.13
N THR A 33 -8.44 1.04 3.01
CA THR A 33 -8.60 1.99 4.12
C THR A 33 -10.03 2.48 4.23
N ASN A 34 -10.82 2.39 3.15
CA ASN A 34 -12.25 2.64 3.13
C ASN A 34 -12.99 1.55 2.34
N VAL A 35 -13.56 0.57 3.03
CA VAL A 35 -14.51 -0.38 2.46
C VAL A 35 -15.46 -0.89 3.56
N PRO A 36 -16.76 -0.57 3.50
CA PRO A 36 -17.72 -1.14 4.42
C PRO A 36 -17.91 -2.63 4.11
N PRO A 37 -17.97 -3.51 5.12
CA PRO A 37 -18.22 -4.94 4.90
C PRO A 37 -19.64 -5.22 4.39
N VAL A 38 -20.58 -4.29 4.66
CA VAL A 38 -21.96 -4.35 4.18
C VAL A 38 -22.36 -2.95 3.74
N THR A 39 -22.89 -2.85 2.52
CA THR A 39 -23.47 -1.61 1.99
C THR A 39 -24.97 -1.81 1.79
N VAL A 40 -25.77 -0.90 2.35
CA VAL A 40 -27.23 -0.91 2.19
C VAL A 40 -27.59 0.01 1.02
N LEU A 41 -28.31 -0.54 0.04
CA LEU A 41 -28.73 0.21 -1.14
C LEU A 41 -30.07 0.91 -0.88
N ASN A 42 -30.15 2.17 -1.29
CA ASN A 42 -31.40 2.91 -1.33
C ASN A 42 -32.28 2.42 -2.52
N ASN A 43 -33.59 2.32 -2.33
CA ASN A 43 -34.51 1.88 -3.37
C ASN A 43 -34.76 2.95 -4.47
N THR A 44 -34.29 4.18 -4.28
CA THR A 44 -34.37 5.25 -5.28
C THR A 44 -33.27 5.19 -6.33
N LEU A 45 -32.30 4.30 -6.15
CA LEU A 45 -31.11 4.15 -6.98
C LEU A 45 -31.44 3.67 -8.38
N GLN A 46 -30.81 4.30 -9.37
CA GLN A 46 -30.94 3.96 -10.78
C GLN A 46 -29.65 3.34 -11.32
N LYS A 47 -29.76 2.66 -12.47
CA LYS A 47 -28.60 2.08 -13.14
C LYS A 47 -27.63 3.19 -13.55
N GLY A 48 -26.39 3.08 -13.10
CA GLY A 48 -25.33 4.05 -13.37
C GLY A 48 -25.06 5.02 -12.21
N ASP A 49 -25.92 5.05 -11.19
CA ASP A 49 -25.64 5.80 -9.97
C ASP A 49 -24.47 5.17 -9.20
N VAL A 50 -23.69 6.01 -8.52
CA VAL A 50 -22.59 5.57 -7.66
C VAL A 50 -23.15 5.24 -6.27
N MET A 51 -22.93 4.01 -5.81
CA MET A 51 -23.48 3.51 -4.53
C MET A 51 -22.45 3.45 -3.41
N LEU A 52 -21.19 3.26 -3.78
CA LEU A 52 -20.09 3.05 -2.88
C LEU A 52 -18.82 3.52 -3.58
N GLU A 53 -18.01 4.26 -2.84
CA GLU A 53 -16.63 4.56 -3.17
C GLU A 53 -15.74 3.78 -2.21
N VAL A 54 -14.72 3.11 -2.75
CA VAL A 54 -13.74 2.36 -1.95
C VAL A 54 -12.37 2.97 -2.14
N HIS A 55 -11.53 2.86 -1.12
CA HIS A 55 -10.16 3.36 -1.18
C HIS A 55 -9.20 2.33 -0.63
N ALA A 56 -8.12 2.09 -1.37
CA ALA A 56 -7.01 1.27 -0.96
C ALA A 56 -5.70 2.04 -1.06
N GLU A 57 -4.76 1.72 -0.18
CA GLU A 57 -3.44 2.36 -0.14
C GLU A 57 -2.35 1.30 -0.21
N ASP A 58 -1.38 1.54 -1.10
CA ASP A 58 -0.08 0.87 -1.11
C ASP A 58 0.91 1.79 -0.37
N CYS A 59 1.41 1.34 0.77
CA CYS A 59 2.21 2.16 1.69
C CYS A 59 3.71 2.16 1.35
N ASP A 60 4.11 1.57 0.22
CA ASP A 60 5.48 1.61 -0.26
C ASP A 60 5.91 3.04 -0.60
N LYS A 61 7.07 3.48 -0.11
CA LYS A 61 7.51 4.88 -0.21
C LYS A 61 8.27 5.18 -1.51
N GLY A 62 8.57 4.16 -2.31
CA GLY A 62 9.23 4.22 -3.60
C GLY A 62 8.29 4.55 -4.76
N SER A 63 8.56 3.99 -5.93
CA SER A 63 7.76 4.22 -7.14
C SER A 63 6.31 3.76 -6.92
N PRO A 64 5.31 4.66 -6.87
CA PRO A 64 3.93 4.28 -6.62
C PRO A 64 3.43 3.31 -7.69
N ARG A 65 2.80 2.20 -7.28
CA ARG A 65 2.11 1.28 -8.19
C ARG A 65 0.71 1.82 -8.52
N GLU A 66 0.31 1.69 -9.79
CA GLU A 66 -1.08 1.97 -10.17
C GLU A 66 -2.00 0.91 -9.54
N LEU A 67 -2.89 1.33 -8.65
CA LEU A 67 -3.91 0.46 -8.07
C LEU A 67 -5.01 0.21 -9.09
N ARG A 68 -5.52 -1.03 -9.12
CA ARG A 68 -6.63 -1.43 -9.97
C ARG A 68 -7.68 -2.17 -9.18
N TYR A 69 -8.91 -1.68 -9.24
CA TYR A 69 -10.05 -2.28 -8.57
C TYR A 69 -10.79 -3.30 -9.46
N GLY A 70 -11.41 -4.29 -8.81
CA GLY A 70 -12.15 -5.34 -9.50
C GLY A 70 -13.08 -6.09 -8.55
N ILE A 71 -14.18 -6.61 -9.11
CA ILE A 71 -15.13 -7.47 -8.39
C ILE A 71 -14.78 -8.94 -8.70
N VAL A 72 -14.56 -9.74 -7.66
CA VAL A 72 -14.24 -11.17 -7.82
C VAL A 72 -15.48 -11.91 -8.33
N SER A 73 -15.29 -12.66 -9.43
CA SER A 73 -16.39 -13.32 -10.14
C SER A 73 -16.68 -14.75 -9.71
N GLU A 74 -15.74 -15.43 -9.05
CA GLU A 74 -15.93 -16.83 -8.67
C GLU A 74 -17.05 -16.98 -7.63
N GLY A 75 -18.12 -17.67 -8.04
CA GLY A 75 -19.26 -17.98 -7.18
C GLY A 75 -20.17 -16.79 -6.84
N ASN A 76 -19.94 -15.61 -7.43
CA ASN A 76 -20.72 -14.41 -7.11
C ASN A 76 -21.81 -14.13 -8.18
N PRO A 77 -23.10 -14.35 -7.87
CA PRO A 77 -24.19 -14.13 -8.82
C PRO A 77 -24.45 -12.64 -9.13
N PHE A 78 -23.82 -11.70 -8.41
CA PHE A 78 -24.08 -10.27 -8.52
C PHE A 78 -23.10 -9.51 -9.43
N VAL A 79 -22.06 -10.18 -9.94
CA VAL A 79 -21.10 -9.63 -10.91
C VAL A 79 -21.78 -9.02 -12.17
N PRO A 80 -22.92 -9.55 -12.67
CA PRO A 80 -23.60 -8.94 -13.80
C PRO A 80 -24.34 -7.63 -13.46
N VAL A 81 -24.57 -7.35 -12.17
CA VAL A 81 -25.46 -6.29 -11.69
C VAL A 81 -24.70 -5.06 -11.22
N PHE A 82 -23.51 -5.24 -10.66
CA PHE A 82 -22.65 -4.17 -10.18
C PHE A 82 -21.37 -4.08 -11.01
N ASN A 83 -20.87 -2.86 -11.18
CA ASN A 83 -19.57 -2.57 -11.74
C ASN A 83 -18.75 -1.74 -10.75
N ILE A 84 -17.43 -1.80 -10.90
CA ILE A 84 -16.48 -0.93 -10.23
C ILE A 84 -15.62 -0.30 -11.32
N ASP A 85 -15.33 0.99 -11.22
CA ASP A 85 -14.33 1.59 -12.08
C ASP A 85 -12.94 1.09 -11.65
N GLN A 86 -12.08 0.82 -12.62
CA GLN A 86 -10.78 0.20 -12.34
C GLN A 86 -9.82 1.17 -11.66
N LYS A 87 -10.07 2.49 -11.74
CA LYS A 87 -9.18 3.53 -11.23
C LYS A 87 -9.70 4.27 -10.00
N SER A 88 -11.01 4.28 -9.80
CA SER A 88 -11.67 4.98 -8.68
C SER A 88 -12.98 4.30 -8.28
#